data_AF-A0A1S9CL05-F1
#
_entry.id   AF-A0A1S9CL05-F1
#
_cell.length_a   1.000
_cell.length_b   1.000
_cell.length_c   1.000
_cell.angle_alpha   90.00
_cell.angle_beta   90.00
_cell.angle_gamma   90.00
#
_symmetry.space_group_name_H-M   'P 1'
#
loop_
_entity.id
_entity.type
_entity.pdbx_description
1 polymer ?
#
loop_
_entity_poly.entity_id
_entity_poly.type
_entity_poly.pdbx_seq_one_letter_code
_entity_poly.pdbx_strand_id
1 'polypeptide(L)'
;MNKAELVAAMAEKAELSKKDTEKALKAFEEVVMEELKSGGKIQLVGFGTFEVTERKERIGRNPKTKVEIKIPASKAPKFKAGKALKDAVNGTTGESKTSESK
;
A
#
# COMPACT_ATOMS: atom_id res chain seq x y z
N MET A 1 -15.34 4.72 7.35
CA MET A 1 -13.99 4.61 7.96
C MET A 1 -13.16 5.83 7.62
N ASN A 2 -13.16 6.82 8.51
CA ASN A 2 -12.16 7.89 8.59
C ASN A 2 -10.99 7.48 9.53
N LYS A 3 -9.97 8.33 9.71
CA LYS A 3 -8.80 8.02 10.57
C LYS A 3 -9.20 7.72 12.02
N ALA A 4 -10.17 8.43 12.58
CA ALA A 4 -10.64 8.20 13.95
C ALA A 4 -11.40 6.87 14.10
N GLU A 5 -12.25 6.54 13.12
CA GLU A 5 -12.96 5.25 13.06
C GLU A 5 -11.99 4.07 12.88
N LEU A 6 -10.91 4.26 12.10
CA LEU A 6 -9.86 3.26 11.96
C LEU A 6 -9.13 3.02 13.29
N VAL A 7 -8.75 4.09 14.00
CA VAL A 7 -8.11 3.99 15.32
C VAL A 7 -9.03 3.31 16.33
N ALA A 8 -10.33 3.62 16.32
CA ALA A 8 -11.29 2.95 17.20
C ALA A 8 -11.39 1.45 16.91
N ALA A 9 -11.56 1.06 15.64
CA ALA A 9 -11.63 -0.35 15.25
C ALA A 9 -10.32 -1.11 15.50
N MET A 10 -9.17 -0.45 15.33
CA MET A 10 -7.87 -1.04 15.66
C MET A 10 -7.70 -1.20 17.17
N ALA A 11 -8.12 -0.22 17.97
CA ALA A 11 -8.05 -0.27 19.42
C ALA A 11 -8.91 -1.42 19.97
N GLU A 12 -10.12 -1.60 19.43
CA GLU A 12 -11.01 -2.71 19.78
C GLU A 12 -10.40 -4.07 19.40
N LYS A 13 -9.85 -4.21 18.19
CA LYS A 13 -9.26 -5.49 17.74
C LYS A 13 -7.91 -5.82 18.40
N ALA A 14 -7.13 -4.81 18.75
CA ALA A 14 -5.81 -4.99 19.36
C ALA A 14 -5.85 -4.94 20.89
N GLU A 15 -7.04 -4.68 21.48
CA GLU A 15 -7.22 -4.48 22.93
C GLU A 15 -6.28 -3.41 23.50
N LEU A 16 -5.98 -2.39 22.69
CA LEU A 16 -5.07 -1.29 23.04
C LEU A 16 -5.85 -0.03 23.41
N SER A 17 -5.21 0.85 24.16
CA SER A 17 -5.78 2.18 24.41
C SER A 17 -5.86 2.97 23.09
N LYS A 18 -6.85 3.89 22.98
CA LYS A 18 -6.96 4.78 21.81
C LYS A 18 -5.68 5.59 21.58
N LYS A 19 -5.03 6.03 22.68
CA LYS A 19 -3.76 6.76 22.63
C LYS A 19 -2.63 5.92 22.04
N ASP A 20 -2.50 4.67 22.48
CA ASP A 20 -1.42 3.79 22.00
C ASP A 20 -1.69 3.33 20.58
N THR A 21 -2.95 3.12 20.20
CA THR A 21 -3.34 2.82 18.83
C THR A 21 -3.05 3.98 17.88
N GLU A 22 -3.31 5.22 18.30
CA GLU A 22 -2.99 6.40 17.49
C GLU A 22 -1.47 6.55 17.32
N LYS A 23 -0.69 6.30 18.38
CA LYS A 23 0.77 6.24 18.29
C LYS A 23 1.25 5.13 17.35
N ALA A 24 0.68 3.93 17.46
CA ALA A 24 1.01 2.81 16.60
C ALA A 24 0.71 3.10 15.13
N LEU A 25 -0.44 3.73 14.84
CA LEU A 25 -0.80 4.14 13.48
C LEU A 25 0.16 5.20 12.93
N LYS A 26 0.53 6.20 13.72
CA LYS A 26 1.54 7.21 13.32
C LYS A 26 2.91 6.57 13.07
N ALA A 27 3.37 5.70 13.97
CA ALA A 27 4.63 4.99 13.79
C ALA A 27 4.62 4.11 12.53
N PHE A 28 3.50 3.44 12.24
CA PHE A 28 3.33 2.69 11.00
C PHE A 28 3.41 3.59 9.76
N GLU A 29 2.70 4.73 9.76
CA GLU A 29 2.77 5.73 8.68
C GLU A 29 4.22 6.20 8.45
N GLU A 30 4.95 6.51 9.53
CA GLU A 30 6.35 6.96 9.49
C GLU A 30 7.29 5.89 8.93
N VAL A 31 7.25 4.67 9.47
CA VAL A 31 8.10 3.56 9.00
C VAL A 31 7.84 3.25 7.52
N VAL A 32 6.58 3.26 7.09
CA VAL A 32 6.22 3.05 5.68
C VAL A 32 6.76 4.17 4.80
N MET A 33 6.65 5.43 5.25
CA MET A 33 7.19 6.56 4.51
C MET A 33 8.72 6.52 4.39
N GLU A 34 9.43 6.16 5.46
CA GLU A 34 10.89 6.07 5.46
C GLU A 34 11.41 4.95 4.56
N GLU A 35 10.82 3.75 4.67
CA GLU A 35 11.21 2.61 3.85
C GLU A 35 10.89 2.84 2.36
N LEU A 36 9.79 3.52 2.04
CA LEU A 36 9.52 3.90 0.66
C LEU A 36 10.47 5.02 0.18
N LYS A 37 10.85 5.97 1.04
CA LYS A 37 11.84 7.01 0.67
C LYS A 37 13.21 6.41 0.33
N SER A 38 13.63 5.36 1.05
CA SER A 38 14.89 4.65 0.75
C SER A 38 14.82 3.81 -0.53
N GLY A 39 13.63 3.64 -1.13
CA GLY A 39 13.40 2.77 -2.27
C GLY A 39 13.23 1.30 -1.89
N GLY A 40 13.04 1.03 -0.60
CA GLY A 40 12.75 -0.29 -0.06
C GLY A 40 11.35 -0.80 -0.41
N LYS A 41 11.04 -1.97 0.16
CA LYS A 41 9.75 -2.64 -0.01
C LYS A 41 9.28 -3.19 1.33
N ILE A 42 8.00 -3.00 1.64
CA ILE A 42 7.37 -3.56 2.84
C ILE A 42 6.40 -4.64 2.40
N GLN A 43 6.68 -5.88 2.79
CA GLN A 43 5.81 -7.03 2.50
C GLN A 43 5.05 -7.41 3.76
N LEU A 44 3.74 -7.16 3.76
CA LEU A 44 2.82 -7.64 4.78
C LEU A 44 2.14 -8.91 4.25
N VAL A 45 2.59 -10.07 4.72
CA VAL A 45 2.07 -11.37 4.29
C VAL A 45 0.54 -11.41 4.45
N GLY A 46 -0.16 -11.80 3.40
CA GLY A 46 -1.63 -11.80 3.35
C GLY A 46 -2.25 -10.44 2.95
N PHE A 47 -1.77 -9.32 3.50
CA PHE A 47 -2.35 -8.00 3.25
C PHE A 47 -1.89 -7.37 1.93
N GLY A 48 -0.58 -7.36 1.67
CA GLY A 48 -0.02 -6.78 0.45
C GLY A 48 1.43 -6.36 0.54
N THR A 49 1.92 -5.73 -0.52
CA THR A 49 3.29 -5.22 -0.62
C THR A 49 3.28 -3.75 -0.99
N PHE A 50 3.95 -2.92 -0.20
CA PHE A 50 4.29 -1.55 -0.55
C PHE A 50 5.65 -1.56 -1.24
N GLU A 51 5.73 -0.98 -2.43
CA GLU A 51 6.95 -0.86 -3.20
C GLU A 51 7.02 0.52 -3.86
N VAL A 52 8.23 0.96 -4.16
CA VAL A 52 8.43 2.14 -5.02
C VAL A 52 8.60 1.70 -6.46
N THR A 53 7.81 2.28 -7.35
CA THR A 53 7.97 2.11 -8.80
C THR A 53 8.67 3.34 -9.36
N GLU A 54 9.71 3.11 -10.14
CA GLU A 54 10.31 4.15 -10.95
C GLU A 54 9.49 4.32 -12.23
N ARG A 55 8.88 5.50 -12.39
CA ARG A 55 8.29 5.92 -13.65
C ARG A 55 9.39 6.56 -14.47
N LYS A 56 9.76 5.91 -15.58
CA LYS A 56 10.73 6.46 -16.53
C LYS A 56 10.26 7.80 -17.08
N GLU A 57 11.22 8.62 -17.46
CA GLU A 57 10.97 9.85 -18.17
C GLU A 57 10.15 9.58 -19.42
N ARG A 58 9.10 10.37 -19.62
CA ARG A 58 8.20 10.23 -20.78
C ARG A 58 7.79 11.59 -21.29
N ILE A 59 7.47 11.65 -22.57
CA ILE A 59 6.93 12.85 -23.19
C ILE A 59 5.42 12.85 -22.94
N GLY A 60 4.95 13.81 -22.16
CA GLY A 60 3.53 14.08 -21.98
C GLY A 60 3.10 15.24 -22.88
N ARG A 61 1.79 15.44 -23.01
CA ARG A 61 1.23 16.58 -23.75
C ARG A 61 0.45 17.44 -22.78
N ASN A 62 0.72 18.76 -22.76
CA ASN A 62 -0.03 19.66 -21.90
C ASN A 62 -1.49 19.71 -22.35
N PRO A 63 -2.48 19.38 -21.50
CA PRO A 63 -3.88 19.39 -21.90
C PRO A 63 -4.39 20.78 -22.31
N LYS A 64 -3.76 21.87 -21.83
CA LYS A 64 -4.15 23.24 -22.16
C LYS A 64 -3.46 23.78 -23.43
N THR A 65 -2.17 23.52 -23.61
CA THR A 65 -1.38 24.14 -24.71
C THR A 65 -1.05 23.18 -25.84
N LYS A 66 -1.33 21.88 -25.69
CA LYS A 66 -0.98 20.79 -26.64
C LYS A 66 0.51 20.66 -26.97
N VAL A 67 1.38 21.40 -26.29
CA VAL A 67 2.84 21.30 -26.43
C VAL A 67 3.34 20.04 -25.72
N GLU A 68 4.36 19.42 -26.29
CA GLU A 68 5.08 18.31 -25.68
C GLU A 68 5.87 18.79 -24.47
N ILE A 69 5.63 18.19 -23.31
CA ILE A 69 6.34 18.47 -22.07
C ILE A 69 7.07 17.19 -21.66
N LYS A 70 8.37 17.33 -21.40
CA LYS A 70 9.16 16.26 -20.81
C LYS A 70 8.74 16.08 -19.34
N ILE A 71 8.17 14.92 -19.02
CA ILE A 71 7.83 14.56 -17.63
C ILE A 71 9.04 13.79 -17.07
N PRO A 72 9.78 14.36 -16.11
CA PRO A 72 10.99 13.75 -15.57
C PRO A 72 10.69 12.39 -14.92
N ALA A 73 11.72 11.54 -14.83
CA ALA A 73 11.60 10.27 -14.12
C ALA A 73 11.18 10.55 -12.66
N SER A 74 10.17 9.83 -12.20
CA SER A 74 9.59 10.03 -10.86
C SER A 74 9.41 8.71 -10.15
N LYS A 75 9.68 8.71 -8.85
CA LYS A 75 9.38 7.58 -7.97
C LYS A 75 7.95 7.73 -7.48
N ALA A 76 7.15 6.69 -7.63
CA ALA A 76 5.78 6.66 -7.15
C ALA A 76 5.60 5.47 -6.19
N PRO A 77 4.97 5.67 -5.02
CA PRO A 77 4.59 4.56 -4.16
C PRO A 77 3.51 3.73 -4.85
N LYS A 78 3.59 2.42 -4.72
CA LYS A 78 2.62 1.45 -5.21
C LYS A 78 2.32 0.44 -4.14
N PHE A 79 1.03 0.20 -3.94
CA PHE A 79 0.55 -0.88 -3.09
C PHE A 79 0.01 -2.01 -3.98
N LYS A 80 0.58 -3.20 -3.81
CA LYS A 80 0.09 -4.45 -4.40
C LYS A 80 -0.72 -5.19 -3.34
N ALA A 81 -2.04 -5.23 -3.50
CA ALA A 81 -2.91 -6.01 -2.63
C ALA A 81 -2.53 -7.50 -2.66
N GLY A 82 -2.35 -8.08 -1.47
CA GLY A 82 -2.04 -9.48 -1.28
C GLY A 82 -3.25 -10.36 -1.56
N LYS A 83 -3.01 -11.67 -1.64
CA LYS A 83 -4.05 -12.66 -1.92
C LYS A 83 -5.16 -12.62 -0.87
N ALA A 84 -4.82 -12.60 0.42
CA ALA A 84 -5.83 -12.61 1.48
C ALA A 84 -6.73 -11.36 1.46
N LEU A 85 -6.18 -10.19 1.12
CA LEU A 85 -6.99 -8.97 0.96
C LEU A 85 -7.94 -9.06 -0.24
N LYS A 86 -7.46 -9.56 -1.39
CA LYS A 86 -8.31 -9.76 -2.58
C LYS A 86 -9.41 -10.79 -2.32
N ASP A 87 -9.08 -11.89 -1.66
CA ASP A 87 -10.01 -12.97 -1.31
C ASP A 87 -11.09 -12.45 -0.34
N ALA A 88 -10.69 -11.67 0.67
CA ALA A 88 -11.62 -11.06 1.62
C ALA A 88 -12.59 -10.06 0.97
N VAL A 89 -12.16 -9.33 -0.07
CA VAL A 89 -13.00 -8.35 -0.78
C VAL A 89 -13.91 -9.01 -1.81
N ASN A 90 -13.43 -10.02 -2.53
CA ASN A 90 -14.21 -10.69 -3.58
C ASN A 90 -15.07 -11.86 -3.06
N GLY A 91 -14.98 -12.19 -1.76
CA GLY A 91 -15.72 -13.30 -1.16
C GLY A 91 -15.32 -14.69 -1.67
N THR A 92 -14.25 -14.78 -2.46
CA THR A 92 -13.75 -16.06 -2.93
C THR A 92 -12.84 -16.64 -1.86
N THR A 93 -13.37 -17.54 -1.04
CA THR A 93 -12.59 -18.52 -0.27
C THR A 93 -11.83 -19.40 -1.26
N GLY A 94 -10.74 -18.87 -1.81
CA GLY A 94 -9.92 -19.55 -2.81
C GLY A 94 -8.82 -20.31 -2.11
N GLU A 95 -9.10 -21.53 -1.65
CA GLU A 95 -8.10 -22.59 -1.69
C GLU A 95 -7.56 -22.66 -3.13
N SER A 96 -6.45 -21.97 -3.42
CA SER A 96 -5.61 -22.35 -4.54
C SER A 96 -4.63 -23.39 -4.03
N LYS A 97 -5.12 -24.62 -3.87
CA LYS A 97 -4.29 -25.80 -4.11
C LYS A 97 -3.78 -25.70 -5.55
N THR A 98 -2.49 -25.48 -5.72
CA THR A 98 -1.73 -25.78 -6.94
C THR A 98 -0.31 -26.05 -6.41
N SER A 99 -0.02 -27.24 -5.90
CA SER A 99 0.17 -28.54 -6.57
C SER A 99 1.65 -28.90 -6.38
N GLU A 100 1.92 -29.59 -5.27
CA GLU A 100 2.85 -30.72 -5.33
C GLU A 100 2.30 -31.68 -6.39
N SER A 101 3.04 -31.86 -7.48
CA SER A 101 3.01 -33.10 -8.24
C SER A 101 4.34 -33.22 -8.99
N LYS A 102 5.22 -34.01 -8.39
CA LYS A 102 6.04 -35.09 -8.99
C LYS A 102 6.65 -34.85 -10.38
#